data_AF-A0A182T5Z7-F1
#
_entry.id   AF-A0A182T5Z7-F1
#
_cell.length_a   1.000
_cell.length_b   1.000
_cell.length_c   1.000
_cell.angle_alpha   90.00
_cell.angle_beta   90.00
_cell.angle_gamma   90.00
#
_symmetry.space_group_name_H-M   'P 1'
#
loop_
_entity.id
_entity.type
_entity.pdbx_description
1 polymer ?
#
loop_
_entity_poly.entity_id
_entity_poly.type
_entity_poly.pdbx_seq_one_letter_code
_entity_poly.pdbx_strand_id
1 'polypeptide(L)'
;MRNMVMRNKELVIEKAKTCQTNKTDSFLIKFTVPANFSSSNNVVHFYGNFSVVQQIRPPLEITLIAYRCTLDLQNCQRYNALQVPKICSFLSDTNSFWSPFVRSIHPSVKCPIQPVY
;
A
#
# COMPACT_ATOMS: atom_id res chain seq x y z
N MET A 1 -15.67 -13.92 35.31
CA MET A 1 -15.25 -13.00 34.23
C MET A 1 -13.95 -13.53 33.64
N ARG A 2 -13.92 -13.97 32.37
CA ARG A 2 -12.69 -14.50 31.75
C ARG A 2 -11.83 -13.32 31.31
N ASN A 3 -10.67 -13.14 31.96
CA ASN A 3 -9.64 -12.22 31.50
C ASN A 3 -9.16 -12.69 30.12
N MET A 4 -9.63 -12.01 29.07
CA MET A 4 -9.14 -12.20 27.71
C MET A 4 -7.79 -11.48 27.63
N VAL A 5 -6.71 -12.23 27.85
CA VAL A 5 -5.35 -11.74 27.60
C VAL A 5 -5.26 -11.42 26.11
N MET A 6 -5.33 -10.13 25.77
CA MET A 6 -5.02 -9.63 24.43
C MET A 6 -3.56 -9.96 24.14
N ARG A 7 -3.28 -11.11 23.54
CA ARG A 7 -1.98 -11.36 22.94
C ARG A 7 -1.83 -10.37 21.80
N ASN A 8 -0.90 -9.41 21.97
CA ASN A 8 -0.45 -8.59 20.85
C ASN A 8 0.02 -9.54 19.76
N LYS A 9 -0.73 -9.59 18.66
CA LYS A 9 -0.34 -10.36 17.48
C LYS A 9 0.82 -9.59 16.84
N GLU A 10 2.00 -10.15 16.92
CA GLU A 10 3.18 -9.59 16.27
C GLU A 10 3.03 -9.72 14.76
N LEU A 11 3.19 -8.60 14.05
CA LEU A 11 3.16 -8.60 12.59
C LEU A 11 4.55 -8.92 12.06
N VAL A 12 4.70 -10.13 11.50
CA VAL A 12 5.93 -10.55 10.82
C VAL A 12 5.69 -10.48 9.31
N ILE A 13 6.51 -9.70 8.61
CA ILE A 13 6.54 -9.66 7.14
C ILE A 13 7.79 -10.41 6.71
N GLU A 14 7.60 -11.60 6.13
CA GLU A 14 8.72 -12.42 5.66
C GLU A 14 9.25 -11.93 4.31
N LYS A 15 8.34 -11.49 3.42
CA LYS A 15 8.67 -11.11 2.05
C LYS A 15 7.74 -10.00 1.57
N ALA A 16 8.30 -9.02 0.87
CA ALA A 16 7.57 -8.07 0.06
C ALA A 16 8.18 -8.06 -1.34
N LYS A 17 7.33 -7.93 -2.37
CA LYS A 17 7.78 -7.81 -3.76
C LYS A 17 6.80 -6.97 -4.55
N THR A 18 7.32 -6.23 -5.52
CA THR A 18 6.50 -5.59 -6.54
C THR A 18 5.91 -6.67 -7.45
N CYS A 19 4.60 -6.65 -7.67
CA CYS A 19 3.95 -7.58 -8.58
C CYS A 19 4.36 -7.28 -10.03
N GLN A 20 5.01 -8.23 -10.69
CA GLN A 20 5.25 -8.17 -12.13
C GLN A 20 4.01 -8.73 -12.84
N THR A 21 3.51 -8.00 -13.83
CA THR A 21 2.42 -8.48 -14.70
C THR A 21 2.87 -8.41 -16.15
N ASN A 22 2.22 -9.17 -17.04
CA ASN A 22 2.51 -9.12 -18.48
C ASN A 22 2.16 -7.75 -19.11
N LYS A 23 1.53 -6.85 -18.35
CA LYS A 23 1.13 -5.50 -18.77
C LYS A 23 1.96 -4.40 -18.09
N THR A 24 3.12 -4.75 -17.51
CA THR A 24 3.94 -3.78 -16.74
C THR A 24 4.30 -2.54 -17.56
N ASP A 25 4.54 -2.69 -18.86
CA ASP A 25 4.86 -1.57 -19.77
C ASP A 25 3.69 -0.61 -20.02
N SER A 26 2.45 -1.06 -19.80
CA SER A 26 1.24 -0.25 -20.00
C SER A 26 0.86 0.60 -18.78
N PHE A 27 1.51 0.39 -17.62
CA PHE A 27 1.24 1.20 -16.44
C PHE A 27 1.97 2.54 -16.49
N LEU A 28 1.26 3.59 -16.07
CA LEU A 28 1.81 4.95 -15.95
C LEU A 28 2.78 5.09 -14.77
N ILE A 29 2.72 4.20 -13.78
CA ILE A 29 3.61 4.15 -12.63
C ILE A 29 4.63 3.03 -12.87
N LYS A 30 5.92 3.39 -12.87
CA LYS A 30 7.03 2.45 -13.03
C LYS A 30 7.91 2.45 -11.79
N PHE A 31 8.11 1.29 -11.18
CA PHE A 31 9.07 1.13 -10.09
C PHE A 31 10.47 0.95 -10.68
N THR A 32 11.38 1.86 -10.36
CA THR A 32 12.77 1.82 -10.87
C THR A 32 13.59 0.74 -10.19
N VAL A 33 13.27 0.44 -8.94
CA VAL A 33 13.83 -0.67 -8.16
C VAL A 33 12.71 -1.39 -7.41
N PRO A 34 12.85 -2.69 -7.10
CA PRO A 34 11.92 -3.38 -6.22
C PRO A 34 11.77 -2.60 -4.91
N ALA A 35 10.53 -2.41 -4.45
CA ALA A 35 10.29 -1.76 -3.17
C ALA A 35 10.90 -2.61 -2.04
N ASN A 36 11.62 -1.95 -1.14
CA ASN A 36 12.16 -2.54 0.07
C ASN A 36 11.24 -2.22 1.26
N PHE A 37 11.42 -2.91 2.38
CA PHE A 37 10.68 -2.63 3.60
C PHE A 37 11.54 -2.83 4.86
N SER A 38 11.15 -2.17 5.93
CA SER A 38 11.59 -2.50 7.29
C SER A 38 10.36 -2.71 8.16
N SER A 39 10.47 -3.58 9.16
CA SER A 39 9.44 -3.81 10.17
C SER A 39 10.07 -3.73 11.55
N SER A 40 9.53 -2.87 12.42
CA SER A 40 9.94 -2.78 13.83
C SER A 40 8.76 -2.36 14.69
N ASN A 41 8.60 -2.94 15.89
CA ASN A 41 7.54 -2.58 16.84
C ASN A 41 6.12 -2.57 16.23
N ASN A 42 5.79 -3.54 15.37
CA ASN A 42 4.52 -3.62 14.61
C ASN A 42 4.26 -2.46 13.64
N VAL A 43 5.28 -1.68 13.31
CA VAL A 43 5.24 -0.64 12.29
C VAL A 43 6.04 -1.10 11.08
N VAL A 44 5.45 -0.94 9.90
CA VAL A 44 6.05 -1.34 8.63
C VAL A 44 6.31 -0.10 7.80
N HIS A 45 7.56 0.11 7.40
CA HIS A 45 7.93 1.15 6.47
C HIS A 45 8.24 0.53 5.12
N PHE A 46 7.59 1.05 4.08
CA PHE A 46 7.89 0.69 2.70
C PHE A 46 8.74 1.78 2.07
N TYR A 47 9.84 1.39 1.44
CA TYR A 47 10.77 2.28 0.76
C TYR A 47 10.80 1.91 -0.70
N GLY A 48 10.58 2.87 -1.59
CA GLY A 48 10.64 2.61 -3.00
C GLY A 48 10.59 3.89 -3.80
N ASN A 49 11.26 3.87 -4.94
CA ASN A 49 11.18 4.94 -5.92
C ASN A 49 10.28 4.46 -7.06
N PHE A 50 9.34 5.32 -7.43
CA PHE A 50 8.54 5.13 -8.63
C PHE A 50 8.62 6.39 -9.49
N SER A 51 8.61 6.20 -10.81
CA SER A 51 8.45 7.26 -11.78
C SER A 51 7.03 7.22 -12.36
N VAL A 52 6.55 8.39 -12.73
CA VAL A 52 5.25 8.56 -13.37
C VAL A 52 5.52 9.04 -14.78
N VAL A 53 5.09 8.26 -15.78
CA VAL A 53 5.42 8.51 -17.19
C VAL A 53 4.53 9.61 -17.79
N GLN A 54 3.29 9.74 -17.30
CA GLN A 54 2.34 10.76 -17.75
C GLN A 54 1.49 11.21 -16.56
N GLN A 55 0.96 12.44 -16.63
CA GLN A 55 0.13 13.01 -15.58
C GLN A 55 -1.07 12.09 -15.28
N ILE A 56 -1.21 11.69 -14.01
CA ILE A 56 -2.34 10.89 -13.53
C ILE A 56 -3.38 11.83 -12.92
N ARG A 57 -4.54 11.91 -13.58
CA ARG A 57 -5.67 12.77 -13.14
C ARG A 57 -6.66 11.99 -12.27
N PRO A 58 -7.38 12.67 -11.36
CA PRO A 58 -8.55 12.08 -10.70
C PRO A 58 -9.62 11.63 -11.71
N PRO A 59 -10.50 10.68 -11.35
CA PRO A 59 -10.57 9.98 -10.07
C PRO A 59 -9.56 8.83 -9.99
N LEU A 60 -8.92 8.67 -8.82
CA LEU A 60 -8.05 7.54 -8.51
C LEU A 60 -8.67 6.68 -7.41
N GLU A 61 -8.50 5.38 -7.55
CA GLU A 61 -8.96 4.37 -6.60
C GLU A 61 -7.80 3.46 -6.22
N ILE A 62 -7.71 3.14 -4.93
CA ILE A 62 -6.78 2.13 -4.43
C ILE A 62 -7.59 0.94 -3.93
N THR A 63 -7.23 -0.25 -4.39
CA THR A 63 -7.77 -1.51 -3.88
C THR A 63 -6.67 -2.27 -3.15
N LEU A 64 -6.88 -2.58 -1.88
CA LEU A 64 -6.05 -3.47 -1.09
C LEU A 64 -6.78 -4.80 -0.93
N ILE A 65 -6.11 -5.91 -1.24
CA ILE A 65 -6.69 -7.25 -1.13
C ILE A 65 -5.83 -8.07 -0.18
N ALA A 66 -6.45 -8.59 0.87
CA ALA A 66 -5.82 -9.50 1.81
C ALA A 66 -6.23 -10.93 1.49
N TYR A 67 -5.25 -11.78 1.27
CA TYR A 67 -5.43 -13.22 1.14
C TYR A 67 -4.94 -13.92 2.39
N ARG A 68 -5.69 -14.92 2.86
CA ARG A 68 -5.28 -15.81 3.94
C ARG A 68 -4.93 -17.16 3.32
N CYS A 69 -3.70 -17.60 3.55
CA CYS A 69 -3.21 -18.89 3.07
C CYS A 69 -3.13 -19.91 4.20
N THR A 70 -3.23 -21.19 3.85
CA THR A 70 -2.79 -22.30 4.69
C THR A 70 -1.27 -22.25 4.90
N LEU A 71 -0.75 -22.95 5.92
CA LEU A 71 0.68 -22.91 6.30
C LEU A 71 1.63 -23.36 5.17
N ASP A 72 1.15 -24.22 4.29
CA ASP A 72 1.84 -24.73 3.10
C ASP A 72 1.75 -23.77 1.89
N LEU A 73 1.11 -22.60 2.04
CA LEU A 73 0.91 -21.57 1.01
C LEU A 73 0.17 -22.05 -0.26
N GLN A 74 -0.38 -23.27 -0.27
CA GLN A 74 -1.03 -23.84 -1.46
C GLN A 74 -2.46 -23.34 -1.63
N ASN A 75 -3.19 -23.14 -0.53
CA ASN A 75 -4.59 -22.70 -0.56
C ASN A 75 -4.72 -21.30 0.03
N CYS A 76 -4.72 -20.29 -0.83
CA CYS A 76 -4.96 -18.90 -0.46
C CYS A 76 -6.38 -18.48 -0.81
N GLN A 77 -7.17 -18.10 0.21
CA GLN A 77 -8.52 -17.57 0.02
C GLN A 77 -8.54 -16.06 0.26
N ARG A 78 -9.35 -15.33 -0.51
CA ARG A 78 -9.55 -13.90 -0.30
C ARG A 78 -10.24 -13.70 1.04
N TYR A 79 -9.54 -13.09 1.98
CA TYR A 79 -10.04 -12.86 3.34
C TYR A 79 -10.77 -11.54 3.45
N ASN A 80 -10.17 -10.48 2.90
CA ASN A 80 -10.76 -9.15 2.94
C ASN A 80 -10.31 -8.32 1.73
N ALA A 81 -11.07 -7.29 1.39
CA ALA A 81 -10.64 -6.26 0.48
C ALA A 81 -11.12 -4.90 0.94
N LEU A 82 -10.21 -3.94 0.92
CA LEU A 82 -10.50 -2.55 1.20
C LEU A 82 -10.38 -1.78 -0.10
N GLN A 83 -11.44 -1.09 -0.49
CA GLN A 83 -11.44 -0.14 -1.60
C GLN A 83 -11.48 1.27 -1.03
N VAL A 84 -10.55 2.10 -1.49
CA VAL A 84 -10.48 3.52 -1.16
C VAL A 84 -10.81 4.30 -2.44
N PRO A 85 -12.10 4.55 -2.71
CA PRO A 85 -12.51 5.34 -3.86
C PRO A 85 -12.10 6.80 -3.64
N LYS A 86 -11.67 7.47 -4.71
CA LYS A 86 -11.27 8.90 -4.68
C LYS A 86 -10.09 9.19 -3.74
N ILE A 87 -9.02 8.40 -3.80
CA ILE A 87 -7.80 8.55 -2.98
C ILE A 87 -7.24 9.98 -2.99
N CYS A 88 -7.37 10.70 -4.11
CA CYS A 88 -6.93 12.08 -4.24
C CYS A 88 -7.52 13.02 -3.18
N SER A 89 -8.78 12.82 -2.80
CA SER A 89 -9.44 13.64 -1.77
C SER A 89 -8.80 13.40 -0.39
N PHE A 90 -8.43 12.15 -0.10
CA PHE A 90 -7.73 11.79 1.13
C PHE A 90 -6.30 12.32 1.16
N LEU A 91 -5.61 12.33 0.02
CA LEU A 91 -4.27 12.92 -0.10
C LEU A 91 -4.29 14.45 0.12
N SER A 92 -5.40 15.12 -0.21
CA SER A 92 -5.57 16.56 0.06
C SER A 92 -6.08 16.87 1.47
N ASP A 93 -6.82 15.96 2.09
CA ASP A 93 -7.48 16.20 3.38
C ASP A 93 -6.60 15.78 4.57
N THR A 94 -5.92 16.77 5.14
CA THR A 94 -5.02 16.64 6.28
C THR A 94 -5.73 16.43 7.63
N ASN A 95 -7.07 16.44 7.67
CA ASN A 95 -7.88 16.28 8.87
C ASN A 95 -8.77 15.03 8.86
N SER A 96 -8.65 14.18 7.84
CA SER A 96 -9.40 12.92 7.76
C SER A 96 -8.86 11.82 8.69
N PHE A 97 -9.64 10.76 8.92
CA PHE A 97 -9.18 9.53 9.60
C PHE A 97 -7.90 8.94 8.97
N TRP A 98 -7.70 9.17 7.67
CA TRP A 98 -6.52 8.70 6.92
C TRP A 98 -5.31 9.63 7.04
N SER A 99 -5.45 10.78 7.70
CA SER A 99 -4.40 11.77 7.89
C SER A 99 -3.07 11.18 8.40
N PRO A 100 -3.03 10.29 9.42
CA PRO A 100 -1.79 9.65 9.85
C PRO A 100 -1.12 8.81 8.74
N PHE A 101 -1.90 8.05 7.97
CA PHE A 101 -1.40 7.24 6.87
C PHE A 101 -0.89 8.12 5.73
N VAL A 102 -1.64 9.15 5.33
CA VAL A 102 -1.24 10.09 4.28
C VAL A 102 0.03 10.85 4.64
N ARG A 103 0.15 11.31 5.89
CA ARG A 103 1.37 11.99 6.39
C ARG A 103 2.59 11.08 6.47
N SER A 104 2.39 9.76 6.54
CA SER A 104 3.50 8.81 6.52
C SER A 104 4.14 8.65 5.14
N ILE A 105 3.47 9.09 4.06
CA ILE A 105 3.99 9.03 2.70
C ILE A 105 4.97 10.17 2.47
N HIS A 106 6.24 9.82 2.24
CA HIS A 106 7.30 10.77 1.89
C HIS A 106 7.96 10.39 0.56
N PRO A 107 8.10 11.35 -0.39
CA PRO A 107 7.60 12.73 -0.36
C PRO A 107 6.07 12.80 -0.42
N SER A 108 5.48 13.90 0.06
CA SER A 108 4.01 14.06 0.06
C SER A 108 3.45 14.01 -1.36
N VAL A 109 2.61 13.01 -1.63
CA VAL A 109 1.95 12.84 -2.93
C VAL A 109 0.71 13.73 -2.99
N LYS A 110 0.63 14.59 -4.01
CA LYS A 110 -0.55 15.42 -4.28
C LYS A 110 -1.13 15.06 -5.65
N CYS A 111 -2.46 15.06 -5.75
CA CYS A 111 -3.12 14.94 -7.04
C CYS A 111 -3.25 16.32 -7.73
N PRO A 112 -3.24 16.38 -9.07
CA PRO A 112 -2.88 15.29 -9.99
C PRO A 112 -1.39 14.91 -9.85
N ILE A 113 -1.09 13.61 -9.99
CA ILE A 113 0.29 13.14 -9.85
C ILE A 113 1.03 13.49 -11.14
N GLN A 114 1.97 14.42 -11.05
CA GLN A 114 2.76 14.90 -12.17
C GLN A 114 3.92 13.93 -12.48
N PRO A 115 4.35 13.81 -13.75
CA PRO A 115 5.62 13.18 -14.07
C PRO A 115 6.76 13.97 -13.41
N VAL A 116 7.74 13.26 -12.87
CA VAL A 116 8.99 13.86 -12.41
C VAL A 116 9.97 13.77 -13.58
N TYR A 117 10.27 14.91 -14.19
CA TYR A 117 11.28 15.07 -15.25
C TYR A 117 12.65 15.33 -14.63
#